data_AF-A0A5B6ZUD3-F1
#
_entry.id   AF-A0A5B6ZUD3-F1
#
_cell.length_a   1.000
_cell.length_b   1.000
_cell.length_c   1.000
_cell.angle_alpha   90.00
_cell.angle_beta   90.00
_cell.angle_gamma   90.00
#
_symmetry.space_group_name_H-M   'P 1'
#
loop_
_entity.id
_entity.type
_entity.pdbx_description
1 polymer ?
#
loop_
_entity_poly.entity_id
_entity_poly.type
_entity_poly.pdbx_seq_one_letter_code
_entity_poly.pdbx_strand_id
1 'polypeptide(L)'
;RSSQSLMRKPEALTVAKVFNTFRIIAKESGKDSQEKKKNHIKALLVAATDCEPQYLIRLLQAKLRIGLAEQTLLVALGQAAVYAEKHSSPPGQIDSPLDEAAKIVKQVYSVIPVYDKIVPALLTGGVWSLPKICSFTLGVPIGPMLAKPTKGVSEIVDKFQDIEFTCEYKYDGERAQIHYMENGSVEIYSRNAEHNTGKFPDVVVAVSRLKKSSVTSFILDCELVAYDREKKKILPFQE
;
A
#
# COMPACT_ATOMS: atom_id res chain seq x y z
N ARG A 1 22.58 -26.63 -20.98
CA ARG A 1 21.26 -27.04 -20.48
C ARG A 1 21.22 -28.56 -20.51
N SER A 2 21.44 -29.23 -19.37
CA SER A 2 21.23 -30.69 -19.29
C SER A 2 19.72 -30.92 -19.28
N SER A 3 19.17 -31.40 -20.39
CA SER A 3 17.76 -31.71 -20.52
C SER A 3 17.46 -33.01 -19.77
N GLN A 4 17.22 -32.91 -18.46
CA GLN A 4 16.47 -33.95 -17.78
C GLN A 4 15.05 -33.91 -18.36
N SER A 5 14.84 -34.69 -19.42
CA SER A 5 13.52 -34.94 -19.99
C SER A 5 12.72 -35.70 -18.92
N LEU A 6 11.86 -34.99 -18.20
CA LEU A 6 10.89 -35.63 -17.32
C LEU A 6 9.93 -36.43 -18.20
N MET A 7 9.74 -37.72 -17.89
CA MET A 7 8.79 -38.62 -18.57
C MET A 7 7.36 -38.05 -18.63
N ARG A 8 7.02 -37.11 -17.73
CA ARG A 8 5.74 -36.40 -17.71
C ARG A 8 6.01 -34.90 -17.61
N LYS A 9 5.42 -34.12 -18.52
CA LYS A 9 5.46 -32.66 -18.43
C LYS A 9 4.75 -32.21 -17.14
N PRO A 10 5.33 -31.26 -16.37
CA PRO A 10 4.66 -30.66 -15.24
C PRO A 10 3.33 -30.03 -15.67
N GLU A 11 2.37 -29.94 -14.74
CA GLU A 11 1.17 -29.15 -14.97
C GLU A 11 1.53 -27.68 -15.20
N ALA A 12 0.83 -27.05 -16.14
CA ALA A 12 0.98 -25.64 -16.45
C ALA A 12 0.82 -24.77 -15.21
N LEU A 13 1.57 -23.67 -15.15
CA LEU A 13 1.47 -22.72 -14.05
C LEU A 13 0.13 -21.97 -14.11
N THR A 14 -0.46 -21.76 -12.95
CA THR A 14 -1.61 -20.86 -12.77
C THR A 14 -1.21 -19.71 -11.88
N VAL A 15 -1.85 -18.54 -12.06
CA VAL A 15 -1.59 -17.35 -11.24
C VAL A 15 -1.76 -17.66 -9.76
N ALA A 16 -2.81 -18.38 -9.38
CA ALA A 16 -3.07 -18.79 -8.01
C ALA A 16 -1.95 -19.69 -7.44
N LYS A 17 -1.47 -20.67 -8.22
CA LYS A 17 -0.38 -21.57 -7.81
C LYS A 17 0.93 -20.81 -7.61
N VAL A 18 1.28 -19.92 -8.54
CA VAL A 18 2.49 -19.07 -8.43
C VAL A 18 2.40 -18.16 -7.20
N PHE A 19 1.29 -17.45 -7.03
CA PHE A 19 1.07 -16.55 -5.90
C PHE A 19 1.12 -17.26 -4.55
N ASN A 20 0.46 -18.41 -4.42
CA ASN A 20 0.49 -19.21 -3.20
C ASN A 20 1.90 -19.74 -2.90
N THR A 21 2.64 -20.15 -3.94
CA THR A 21 4.03 -20.59 -3.76
C THR A 21 4.92 -19.44 -3.28
N PHE A 22 4.73 -18.23 -3.80
CA PHE A 22 5.45 -17.05 -3.30
C PHE A 22 5.10 -16.70 -1.86
N ARG A 23 3.82 -16.84 -1.44
CA ARG A 23 3.43 -16.70 -0.03
C ARG A 23 4.11 -17.74 0.87
N ILE A 24 4.26 -18.98 0.40
CA ILE A 24 5.01 -20.02 1.13
C ILE A 24 6.49 -19.61 1.26
N ILE A 25 7.13 -19.22 0.17
CA ILE A 25 8.53 -18.75 0.17
C ILE A 25 8.73 -17.57 1.14
N ALA A 26 7.80 -16.63 1.18
CA ALA A 26 7.86 -15.47 2.07
C ALA A 26 7.75 -15.84 3.56
N LYS A 27 6.91 -16.84 3.89
CA LYS A 27 6.69 -17.30 5.27
C LYS A 27 7.76 -18.27 5.78
N GLU A 28 8.50 -18.92 4.89
CA GLU A 28 9.53 -19.89 5.28
C GLU A 28 10.67 -19.22 6.06
N SER A 29 10.97 -19.75 7.25
CA SER A 29 11.96 -19.21 8.19
C SER A 29 12.59 -20.35 9.02
N GLY A 30 13.67 -20.05 9.74
CA GLY A 30 14.37 -21.04 10.57
C GLY A 30 15.39 -21.90 9.80
N LYS A 31 15.78 -23.02 10.43
CA LYS A 31 16.80 -23.94 9.89
C LYS A 31 16.33 -24.53 8.56
N ASP A 32 17.25 -24.63 7.59
CA ASP A 32 17.03 -25.16 6.24
C ASP A 32 16.05 -24.36 5.36
N SER A 33 15.56 -23.21 5.84
CA SER A 33 14.62 -22.34 5.10
C SER A 33 15.17 -21.91 3.73
N GLN A 34 16.47 -21.65 3.63
CA GLN A 34 17.12 -21.29 2.37
C GLN A 34 17.00 -22.40 1.32
N GLU A 35 17.21 -23.66 1.70
CA GLU A 35 17.14 -24.77 0.75
C GLU A 35 15.68 -25.06 0.35
N LYS A 36 14.74 -24.96 1.30
CA LYS A 36 13.31 -25.07 0.99
C LYS A 36 12.86 -23.98 0.01
N LYS A 37 13.24 -22.71 0.24
CA LYS A 37 12.95 -21.60 -0.69
C LYS A 37 13.52 -21.88 -2.09
N LYS A 38 14.78 -22.32 -2.17
CA LYS A 38 15.39 -22.72 -3.45
C LYS A 38 14.60 -23.84 -4.13
N ASN A 39 14.14 -24.84 -3.40
CA ASN A 39 13.38 -25.95 -3.97
C ASN A 39 12.02 -25.52 -4.51
N HIS A 40 11.30 -24.63 -3.83
CA HIS A 40 10.06 -24.02 -4.37
C HIS A 40 10.32 -23.23 -5.65
N ILE A 41 11.39 -22.42 -5.68
CA ILE A 41 11.78 -21.66 -6.89
C ILE A 41 12.14 -22.61 -8.04
N LYS A 42 12.95 -23.65 -7.78
CA LYS A 42 13.29 -24.67 -8.77
C LYS A 42 12.02 -25.33 -9.34
N ALA A 43 11.07 -25.69 -8.49
CA ALA A 43 9.81 -26.32 -8.93
C ALA A 43 9.00 -25.41 -9.86
N LEU A 44 8.91 -24.10 -9.57
CA LEU A 44 8.26 -23.14 -10.46
C LEU A 44 9.00 -23.04 -11.81
N LEU A 45 10.33 -22.95 -11.80
CA LEU A 45 11.13 -22.82 -13.03
C LEU A 45 11.10 -24.07 -13.91
N VAL A 46 10.96 -25.27 -13.32
CA VAL A 46 10.82 -26.53 -14.06
C VAL A 46 9.46 -26.61 -14.77
N ALA A 47 8.40 -26.07 -14.17
CA ALA A 47 7.06 -26.06 -14.75
C ALA A 47 6.82 -24.89 -15.73
N ALA A 48 7.64 -23.85 -15.66
CA ALA A 48 7.47 -22.63 -16.44
C ALA A 48 7.80 -22.83 -17.94
N THR A 49 6.98 -22.25 -18.81
CA THR A 49 7.13 -22.28 -20.27
C THR A 49 7.31 -20.88 -20.87
N ASP A 50 7.80 -20.80 -22.11
CA ASP A 50 7.92 -19.56 -22.89
C ASP A 50 8.59 -18.40 -22.13
N CYS A 51 7.84 -17.33 -21.84
CA CYS A 51 8.31 -16.14 -21.14
C CYS A 51 8.13 -16.21 -19.61
N GLU A 52 7.43 -17.21 -19.07
CA GLU A 52 7.16 -17.33 -17.64
C GLU A 52 8.41 -17.33 -16.76
N PRO A 53 9.52 -18.05 -17.09
CA PRO A 53 10.73 -18.03 -16.27
C PRO A 53 11.31 -16.62 -16.11
N GLN A 54 11.26 -15.80 -17.16
CA GLN A 54 11.74 -14.42 -17.13
C GLN A 54 10.95 -13.59 -16.13
N TYR A 55 9.61 -13.67 -16.15
CA TYR A 55 8.76 -12.92 -15.23
C TYR A 55 8.84 -13.44 -13.80
N LEU A 56 8.95 -14.76 -13.60
CA LEU A 56 9.16 -15.36 -12.27
C LEU A 56 10.46 -14.85 -11.61
N ILE A 57 11.58 -14.85 -12.34
CA ILE A 57 12.86 -14.33 -11.83
C ILE A 57 12.76 -12.83 -11.53
N ARG A 58 12.14 -12.05 -12.42
CA ARG A 58 11.95 -10.61 -12.20
C ARG A 58 11.09 -10.31 -10.97
N LEU A 59 10.04 -11.10 -10.72
CA LEU A 59 9.22 -10.99 -9.51
C LEU A 59 10.01 -11.33 -8.25
N LEU A 60 10.79 -12.43 -8.27
CA LEU A 60 11.65 -12.83 -7.14
C LEU A 60 12.73 -11.79 -6.81
N GLN A 61 13.17 -11.01 -7.82
CA GLN A 61 14.10 -9.90 -7.66
C GLN A 61 13.42 -8.57 -7.29
N ALA A 62 12.09 -8.55 -7.16
CA ALA A 62 11.28 -7.34 -7.01
C ALA A 62 11.53 -6.28 -8.10
N LYS A 63 11.87 -6.71 -9.32
CA LYS A 63 12.24 -5.84 -10.46
C LYS A 63 11.52 -6.28 -11.74
N LEU A 64 10.21 -6.05 -11.80
CA LEU A 64 9.35 -6.50 -12.91
C LEU A 64 9.68 -5.83 -14.25
N ARG A 65 10.05 -4.53 -14.22
CA ARG A 65 10.50 -3.74 -15.39
C ARG A 65 9.55 -3.81 -16.59
N ILE A 66 8.25 -3.64 -16.34
CA ILE A 66 7.20 -3.62 -17.38
C ILE A 66 6.72 -2.19 -17.71
N GLY A 67 7.28 -1.16 -17.07
CA GLY A 67 6.87 0.23 -17.29
C GLY A 67 5.51 0.61 -16.68
N LEU A 68 4.86 -0.32 -15.98
CA LEU A 68 3.58 -0.13 -15.29
C LEU A 68 3.79 -0.21 -13.78
N ALA A 69 3.03 0.60 -13.05
CA ALA A 69 3.08 0.68 -11.59
C ALA A 69 1.66 0.75 -11.01
N GLU A 70 1.57 0.92 -9.69
CA GLU A 70 0.31 0.94 -8.94
C GLU A 70 -0.74 1.90 -9.51
N GLN A 71 -0.35 3.12 -9.87
CA GLN A 71 -1.29 4.10 -10.43
C GLN A 71 -1.93 3.63 -11.73
N THR A 72 -1.18 2.91 -12.58
CA THR A 72 -1.73 2.33 -13.82
C THR A 72 -2.61 1.13 -13.52
N LEU A 73 -2.25 0.32 -12.53
CA LEU A 73 -3.06 -0.81 -12.07
C LEU A 73 -4.44 -0.36 -11.55
N LEU A 74 -4.49 0.72 -10.76
CA LEU A 74 -5.74 1.27 -10.22
C LEU A 74 -6.67 1.79 -11.33
N VAL A 75 -6.10 2.44 -12.36
CA VAL A 75 -6.87 2.84 -13.55
C VAL A 75 -7.43 1.62 -14.26
N ALA A 76 -6.58 0.63 -14.55
CA ALA A 76 -7.00 -0.59 -15.24
C ALA A 76 -8.06 -1.37 -14.44
N LEU A 77 -7.97 -1.40 -13.11
CA LEU A 77 -8.93 -2.05 -12.23
C LEU A 77 -10.30 -1.37 -12.29
N GLY A 78 -10.35 -0.04 -12.23
CA GLY A 78 -11.60 0.73 -12.37
C GLY A 78 -12.26 0.52 -13.74
N GLN A 79 -11.46 0.57 -14.81
CA GLN A 79 -11.96 0.31 -16.17
C GLN A 79 -12.45 -1.13 -16.33
N ALA A 80 -11.71 -2.12 -15.81
CA ALA A 80 -12.10 -3.52 -15.85
C ALA A 80 -13.40 -3.79 -15.09
N ALA A 81 -13.64 -3.12 -13.96
CA ALA A 81 -14.88 -3.23 -13.22
C ALA A 81 -16.10 -2.81 -14.07
N VAL A 82 -15.99 -1.68 -14.79
CA VAL A 82 -17.04 -1.22 -15.71
C VAL A 82 -17.33 -2.25 -16.81
N TYR A 83 -16.30 -2.90 -17.37
CA TYR A 83 -16.49 -3.93 -18.39
C TYR A 83 -17.05 -5.26 -17.85
N ALA A 84 -16.67 -5.64 -16.63
CA ALA A 84 -17.09 -6.90 -16.00
C ALA A 84 -18.54 -6.84 -15.50
N GLU A 85 -19.01 -5.67 -15.09
CA GLU A 85 -20.36 -5.44 -14.58
C GLU A 85 -21.38 -5.48 -15.73
N LYS A 86 -21.95 -6.66 -16.00
CA LYS A 86 -23.06 -6.83 -16.95
C LYS A 86 -24.30 -5.96 -16.65
N HIS A 87 -24.39 -5.31 -15.48
CA HIS A 87 -25.60 -4.65 -14.97
C HIS A 87 -25.41 -3.25 -14.37
N SER A 88 -24.20 -2.70 -14.38
CA SER A 88 -23.98 -1.41 -13.73
C SER A 88 -24.02 -0.27 -14.71
N SER A 89 -25.22 0.27 -14.92
CA SER A 89 -25.35 1.61 -15.45
C SER A 89 -24.78 2.61 -14.43
N PRO A 90 -23.96 3.58 -14.86
CA PRO A 90 -23.53 4.66 -13.98
C PRO A 90 -24.74 5.35 -13.36
N PRO A 91 -24.64 5.83 -12.10
CA PRO A 91 -25.70 6.59 -11.47
C PRO A 91 -25.82 7.97 -12.15
N GLY A 92 -26.58 8.02 -13.25
CA GLY A 92 -26.85 9.24 -14.03
C GLY A 92 -26.03 9.35 -15.32
N GLN A 93 -26.13 10.52 -15.97
CA GLN A 93 -25.32 10.86 -17.15
C GLN A 93 -23.89 11.19 -16.69
N ILE A 94 -22.98 10.23 -16.87
CA ILE A 94 -21.55 10.43 -16.69
C ILE A 94 -20.91 10.44 -18.08
N ASP A 95 -20.28 11.57 -18.44
CA ASP A 95 -19.68 11.77 -19.77
C ASP A 95 -18.57 10.75 -20.07
N SER A 96 -17.75 10.40 -19.07
CA SER A 96 -16.70 9.38 -19.17
C SER A 96 -16.77 8.38 -18.00
N PRO A 97 -17.56 7.30 -18.14
CA PRO A 97 -17.70 6.29 -17.07
C PRO A 97 -16.38 5.59 -16.72
N LEU A 98 -15.50 5.38 -17.70
CA LEU A 98 -14.20 4.74 -17.48
C LEU A 98 -13.25 5.59 -16.63
N ASP A 99 -13.19 6.89 -16.89
CA ASP A 99 -12.35 7.80 -16.11
C ASP A 99 -12.90 7.98 -14.71
N GLU A 100 -14.22 8.06 -14.56
CA GLU A 100 -14.85 8.20 -13.25
C GLU A 100 -14.66 6.94 -12.39
N ALA A 101 -14.82 5.75 -12.96
CA ALA A 101 -14.52 4.50 -12.29
C ALA A 101 -13.04 4.41 -11.85
N ALA A 102 -12.11 4.86 -12.69
CA ALA A 102 -10.70 4.92 -12.34
C ALA A 102 -10.43 5.90 -11.18
N LYS A 103 -11.09 7.06 -11.14
CA LYS A 103 -11.00 8.00 -10.01
C LYS A 103 -11.55 7.39 -8.73
N ILE A 104 -12.71 6.73 -8.80
CA ILE A 104 -13.34 6.07 -7.65
C ILE A 104 -12.39 5.03 -7.04
N VAL A 105 -11.84 4.13 -7.86
CA VAL A 105 -10.91 3.10 -7.38
C VAL A 105 -9.65 3.73 -6.77
N LYS A 106 -9.09 4.80 -7.38
CA LYS A 106 -7.96 5.53 -6.81
C LYS A 106 -8.28 6.14 -5.45
N GLN A 107 -9.42 6.83 -5.34
CA GLN A 107 -9.85 7.47 -4.10
C GLN A 107 -10.07 6.43 -2.99
N VAL A 108 -10.74 5.32 -3.30
CA VAL A 108 -10.94 4.22 -2.36
C VAL A 108 -9.60 3.61 -1.94
N TYR A 109 -8.69 3.35 -2.89
CA TYR A 109 -7.37 2.82 -2.57
C TYR A 109 -6.55 3.77 -1.69
N SER A 110 -6.69 5.09 -1.87
CA SER A 110 -6.01 6.07 -1.01
C SER A 110 -6.43 5.97 0.45
N VAL A 111 -7.69 5.63 0.74
CA VAL A 111 -8.20 5.51 2.11
C VAL A 111 -8.15 4.09 2.67
N ILE A 112 -8.19 3.07 1.81
CA ILE A 112 -8.14 1.66 2.19
C ILE A 112 -7.29 0.85 1.20
N PRO A 113 -5.95 0.95 1.25
CA PRO A 113 -5.05 0.29 0.28
C PRO A 113 -4.95 -1.23 0.48
N VAL A 114 -6.09 -1.94 0.46
CA VAL A 114 -6.23 -3.37 0.74
C VAL A 114 -7.05 -4.03 -0.36
N TYR A 115 -6.36 -4.65 -1.32
CA TYR A 115 -7.00 -5.36 -2.43
C TYR A 115 -7.93 -6.50 -1.96
N ASP A 116 -7.60 -7.17 -0.85
CA ASP A 116 -8.43 -8.23 -0.26
C ASP A 116 -9.81 -7.72 0.22
N LYS A 117 -9.99 -6.39 0.36
CA LYS A 117 -11.29 -5.76 0.63
C LYS A 117 -11.89 -5.13 -0.64
N ILE A 118 -11.08 -4.44 -1.42
CA ILE A 118 -11.51 -3.72 -2.62
C ILE A 118 -12.03 -4.68 -3.70
N VAL A 119 -11.30 -5.75 -4.01
CA VAL A 119 -11.65 -6.66 -5.10
C VAL A 119 -12.96 -7.40 -4.84
N PRO A 120 -13.22 -7.98 -3.65
CA PRO A 120 -14.54 -8.54 -3.35
C PRO A 120 -15.66 -7.51 -3.45
N ALA A 121 -15.46 -6.29 -2.93
CA ALA A 121 -16.47 -5.23 -2.99
C ALA A 121 -16.80 -4.82 -4.43
N LEU A 122 -15.78 -4.74 -5.30
CA LEU A 122 -15.97 -4.55 -6.75
C LEU A 122 -16.78 -5.68 -7.38
N LEU A 123 -16.46 -6.94 -7.05
CA LEU A 123 -17.17 -8.10 -7.62
C LEU A 123 -18.63 -8.21 -7.15
N THR A 124 -18.96 -7.76 -5.94
CA THR A 124 -20.31 -7.90 -5.37
C THR A 124 -21.19 -6.66 -5.61
N GLY A 125 -20.64 -5.46 -5.44
CA GLY A 125 -21.39 -4.20 -5.45
C GLY A 125 -21.06 -3.29 -6.63
N GLY A 126 -20.00 -3.59 -7.36
CA GLY A 126 -19.53 -2.80 -8.49
C GLY A 126 -18.83 -1.50 -8.10
N VAL A 127 -18.22 -0.85 -9.10
CA VAL A 127 -17.39 0.34 -8.89
C VAL A 127 -18.17 1.54 -8.36
N TRP A 128 -19.43 1.73 -8.77
CA TRP A 128 -20.23 2.90 -8.39
C TRP A 128 -20.65 2.89 -6.91
N SER A 129 -20.76 1.71 -6.30
CA SER A 129 -21.08 1.58 -4.88
C SER A 129 -19.83 1.44 -4.00
N LEU A 130 -18.64 1.29 -4.62
CA LEU A 130 -17.39 1.03 -3.93
C LEU A 130 -17.07 2.04 -2.79
N PRO A 131 -17.27 3.37 -2.95
CA PRO A 131 -17.01 4.32 -1.86
C PRO A 131 -17.90 4.13 -0.62
N LYS A 132 -19.09 3.53 -0.80
CA LYS A 132 -20.01 3.24 0.31
C LYS A 132 -19.60 1.98 1.07
N ILE A 133 -19.04 1.00 0.36
CA ILE A 133 -18.63 -0.30 0.93
C ILE A 133 -17.23 -0.20 1.55
N CYS A 134 -16.33 0.49 0.87
CA CYS A 134 -14.92 0.62 1.23
C CYS A 134 -14.62 2.05 1.67
N SER A 135 -14.87 2.32 2.95
CA SER A 135 -14.60 3.61 3.56
C SER A 135 -13.37 3.58 4.46
N PHE A 136 -12.96 4.77 4.89
CA PHE A 136 -11.89 4.97 5.86
C PHE A 136 -12.07 4.06 7.08
N THR A 137 -11.03 3.30 7.43
CA THR A 137 -11.09 2.30 8.49
C THR A 137 -9.92 2.48 9.46
N LEU A 138 -10.21 2.54 10.75
CA LEU A 138 -9.18 2.52 11.81
C LEU A 138 -8.32 1.25 11.71
N GLY A 139 -7.03 1.36 12.06
CA GLY A 139 -6.04 0.28 11.90
C GLY A 139 -5.69 -0.11 10.46
N VAL A 140 -6.14 0.66 9.44
CA VAL A 140 -5.67 0.49 8.06
C VAL A 140 -4.89 1.74 7.65
N PRO A 141 -3.59 1.64 7.34
CA PRO A 141 -2.80 2.82 6.97
C PRO A 141 -3.31 3.44 5.68
N ILE A 142 -3.41 4.76 5.68
CA ILE A 142 -3.93 5.60 4.59
C ILE A 142 -2.76 6.12 3.77
N GLY A 143 -2.97 6.23 2.46
CA GLY A 143 -2.01 6.84 1.54
C GLY A 143 -1.66 8.26 1.98
N PRO A 144 -0.39 8.54 2.35
CA PRO A 144 -0.03 9.83 2.89
C PRO A 144 -0.13 10.92 1.82
N MET A 145 -0.60 12.11 2.23
CA MET A 145 -0.51 13.29 1.37
C MET A 145 0.97 13.62 1.10
N LEU A 146 1.32 13.85 -0.17
CA LEU A 146 2.67 14.15 -0.62
C LEU A 146 2.81 15.63 -0.99
N ALA A 147 4.01 16.17 -0.80
CA ALA A 147 4.35 17.53 -1.20
C ALA A 147 4.90 17.57 -2.64
N LYS A 148 4.55 18.62 -3.38
CA LYS A 148 5.22 18.98 -4.63
C LYS A 148 6.37 19.94 -4.30
N PRO A 149 7.61 19.71 -4.76
CA PRO A 149 8.69 20.65 -4.55
C PRO A 149 8.42 21.95 -5.31
N THR A 150 8.76 23.06 -4.67
CA THR A 150 8.54 24.41 -5.17
C THR A 150 9.86 25.18 -5.04
N LYS A 151 10.23 25.98 -6.05
CA LYS A 151 11.55 26.63 -6.09
C LYS A 151 11.60 28.01 -5.42
N GLY A 152 10.45 28.57 -5.05
CA GLY A 152 10.39 29.88 -4.40
C GLY A 152 8.99 30.25 -3.94
N VAL A 153 8.90 31.27 -3.10
CA VAL A 153 7.64 31.73 -2.51
C VAL A 153 6.66 32.23 -3.58
N SER A 154 7.14 32.89 -4.64
CA SER A 154 6.28 33.35 -5.74
C SER A 154 5.51 32.22 -6.40
N GLU A 155 6.13 31.05 -6.63
CA GLU A 155 5.44 29.89 -7.21
C GLU A 155 4.33 29.35 -6.28
N ILE A 156 4.50 29.50 -4.96
CA ILE A 156 3.46 29.14 -3.97
C ILE A 156 2.28 30.13 -4.09
N VAL A 157 2.57 31.43 -4.07
CA VAL A 157 1.55 32.49 -4.18
C VAL A 157 0.80 32.40 -5.50
N ASP A 158 1.50 32.20 -6.62
CA ASP A 158 0.87 32.04 -7.94
C ASP A 158 -0.01 30.80 -8.03
N LYS A 159 0.37 29.72 -7.32
CA LYS A 159 -0.37 28.45 -7.32
C LYS A 159 -1.63 28.51 -6.46
N PHE A 160 -1.55 29.13 -5.28
CA PHE A 160 -2.67 29.20 -4.36
C PHE A 160 -3.54 30.44 -4.58
N GLN A 161 -3.01 31.50 -5.20
CA GLN A 161 -3.73 32.73 -5.49
C GLN A 161 -4.46 33.25 -4.23
N ASP A 162 -5.78 33.42 -4.32
CA ASP A 162 -6.63 33.90 -3.23
C ASP A 162 -7.07 32.80 -2.24
N ILE A 163 -6.50 31.59 -2.34
CA ILE A 163 -6.75 30.50 -1.39
C ILE A 163 -5.87 30.71 -0.15
N GLU A 164 -6.51 30.81 1.02
CA GLU A 164 -5.81 30.84 2.30
C GLU A 164 -4.97 29.56 2.50
N PHE A 165 -3.72 29.73 2.91
CA PHE A 165 -2.82 28.62 3.22
C PHE A 165 -2.04 28.88 4.51
N THR A 166 -1.55 27.80 5.11
CA THR A 166 -0.69 27.84 6.31
C THR A 166 0.73 27.41 5.97
N CYS A 167 1.68 27.82 6.82
CA CYS A 167 3.08 27.43 6.74
C CYS A 167 3.45 26.66 8.01
N GLU A 168 3.91 25.42 7.84
CA GLU A 168 4.38 24.56 8.93
C GLU A 168 5.85 24.24 8.73
N TYR A 169 6.58 24.05 9.83
CA TYR A 169 7.96 23.56 9.76
C TYR A 169 7.97 22.16 9.15
N LYS A 170 8.78 21.98 8.11
CA LYS A 170 9.09 20.65 7.62
C LYS A 170 10.19 20.05 8.50
N TYR A 171 9.78 19.26 9.49
CA TYR A 171 10.69 18.52 10.34
C TYR A 171 11.51 17.48 9.54
N ASP A 172 12.70 17.15 10.07
CA ASP A 172 13.62 16.15 9.52
C ASP A 172 13.59 14.91 10.41
N GLY A 173 12.64 14.03 10.14
CA GLY A 173 12.34 12.87 10.99
C GLY A 173 11.79 11.69 10.19
N GLU A 174 11.15 10.76 10.90
CA GLU A 174 10.42 9.65 10.31
C GLU A 174 8.92 9.94 10.38
N ARG A 175 8.27 10.00 9.22
CA ARG A 175 6.81 10.14 9.17
C ARG A 175 6.13 8.94 9.81
N ALA A 176 5.25 9.21 10.76
CA ALA A 176 4.48 8.22 11.48
C ALA A 176 2.99 8.55 11.40
N GLN A 177 2.22 7.57 10.92
CA GLN A 177 0.77 7.60 10.99
C GLN A 177 0.34 6.79 12.22
N ILE A 178 -0.15 7.47 13.25
CA ILE A 178 -0.46 6.87 14.55
C ILE A 178 -1.96 6.63 14.65
N HIS A 179 -2.35 5.37 14.75
CA HIS A 179 -3.73 4.92 14.91
C HIS A 179 -3.96 4.60 16.39
N TYR A 180 -4.85 5.33 17.04
CA TYR A 180 -5.35 4.99 18.37
C TYR A 180 -6.73 4.36 18.22
N MET A 181 -6.82 3.09 18.62
CA MET A 181 -7.98 2.24 18.41
C MET A 181 -9.00 2.38 19.55
N GLU A 182 -10.26 1.99 19.29
CA GLU A 182 -11.34 2.07 20.28
C GLU A 182 -11.10 1.18 21.52
N ASN A 183 -10.41 0.06 21.34
CA ASN A 183 -10.00 -0.84 22.41
C ASN A 183 -8.77 -0.33 23.21
N GLY A 184 -8.26 0.86 22.87
CA GLY A 184 -7.10 1.48 23.51
C GLY A 184 -5.73 1.05 22.97
N SER A 185 -5.67 0.17 21.96
CA SER A 185 -4.39 -0.18 21.32
C SER A 185 -3.88 0.94 20.42
N VAL A 186 -2.56 1.01 20.25
CA VAL A 186 -1.91 1.97 19.36
C VAL A 186 -1.17 1.21 18.27
N GLU A 187 -1.37 1.62 17.03
CA GLU A 187 -0.64 1.11 15.87
C GLU A 187 0.06 2.27 15.18
N ILE A 188 1.32 2.09 14.77
CA ILE A 188 2.13 3.13 14.15
C ILE A 188 2.59 2.61 12.79
N TYR A 189 2.29 3.37 11.74
CA TYR A 189 2.66 3.03 10.38
C TYR A 189 3.65 4.03 9.80
N SER A 190 4.60 3.53 9.00
CA SER A 190 5.53 4.37 8.25
C SER A 190 4.84 5.03 7.04
N ARG A 191 5.58 5.92 6.37
CA ARG A 191 5.17 6.51 5.08
C ARG A 191 4.75 5.46 4.03
N ASN A 192 5.35 4.27 4.06
CA ASN A 192 5.07 3.20 3.09
C ASN A 192 4.12 2.14 3.66
N ALA A 193 3.32 2.49 4.68
CA ALA A 193 2.38 1.60 5.35
C ALA A 193 3.02 0.39 6.06
N GLU A 194 4.31 0.46 6.40
CA GLU A 194 4.97 -0.59 7.19
C GLU A 194 4.59 -0.44 8.66
N HIS A 195 4.26 -1.56 9.32
CA HIS A 195 3.86 -1.57 10.73
C HIS A 195 5.08 -1.43 11.65
N ASN A 196 5.28 -0.23 12.20
CA ASN A 196 6.42 0.19 13.00
C ASN A 196 6.12 0.31 14.51
N THR A 197 4.95 -0.14 14.97
CA THR A 197 4.55 -0.05 16.39
C THR A 197 5.61 -0.59 17.36
N GLY A 198 6.22 -1.73 17.05
CA GLY A 198 7.26 -2.35 17.88
C GLY A 198 8.58 -1.55 17.94
N LYS A 199 8.81 -0.64 16.99
CA LYS A 199 9.99 0.24 16.95
C LYS A 199 9.89 1.41 17.94
N PHE A 200 8.67 1.84 18.28
CA PHE A 200 8.41 3.06 19.05
C PHE A 200 7.53 2.80 20.31
N PRO A 201 7.98 1.98 21.26
CA PRO A 201 7.20 1.67 22.47
C PRO A 201 6.97 2.91 23.36
N ASP A 202 7.90 3.86 23.34
CA ASP A 202 7.82 5.14 24.04
C ASP A 202 6.72 6.05 23.49
N VAL A 203 6.57 6.10 22.16
CA VAL A 203 5.48 6.83 21.48
C VAL A 203 4.12 6.22 21.84
N VAL A 204 3.99 4.88 21.85
CA VAL A 204 2.76 4.19 22.25
C VAL A 204 2.29 4.62 23.65
N VAL A 205 3.22 4.67 24.61
CA VAL A 205 2.93 5.11 25.99
C VAL A 205 2.57 6.60 26.02
N ALA A 206 3.31 7.45 25.29
CA ALA A 206 3.07 8.88 25.26
C ALA A 206 1.69 9.24 24.70
N VAL A 207 1.31 8.63 23.57
CA VAL A 207 0.01 8.84 22.91
C VAL A 207 -1.14 8.46 23.86
N SER A 208 -1.02 7.31 24.52
CA SER A 208 -2.02 6.83 25.48
C SER A 208 -2.18 7.78 26.68
N ARG A 209 -1.10 8.40 27.12
CA ARG A 209 -1.09 9.36 28.25
C ARG A 209 -1.60 10.75 27.87
N LEU A 210 -1.27 11.24 26.66
CA LEU A 210 -1.54 12.62 26.23
C LEU A 210 -2.93 12.81 25.62
N LYS A 211 -3.57 11.71 25.24
CA LYS A 211 -4.95 11.70 24.74
C LYS A 211 -5.91 12.30 25.79
N LYS A 212 -6.82 13.16 25.34
CA LYS A 212 -7.95 13.64 26.16
C LYS A 212 -8.93 12.50 26.42
N SER A 213 -9.47 12.43 27.64
CA SER A 213 -10.43 11.40 28.05
C SER A 213 -11.71 11.34 27.21
N SER A 214 -12.10 12.45 26.58
CA SER A 214 -13.29 12.54 25.73
C SER A 214 -13.11 11.91 24.34
N VAL A 215 -11.88 11.64 23.91
CA VAL A 215 -11.60 11.04 22.61
C VAL A 215 -11.68 9.52 22.77
N THR A 216 -12.24 8.78 21.82
CA THR A 216 -12.28 7.31 21.86
C THR A 216 -11.24 6.71 20.93
N SER A 217 -11.16 7.21 19.70
CA SER A 217 -10.22 6.76 18.66
C SER A 217 -9.79 7.93 17.76
N PHE A 218 -8.62 7.81 17.12
CA PHE A 218 -8.13 8.80 16.15
C PHE A 218 -7.01 8.25 15.28
N ILE A 219 -6.70 8.99 14.20
CA ILE A 219 -5.47 8.84 13.42
C ILE A 219 -4.75 10.18 13.40
N LEU A 220 -3.45 10.17 13.72
CA LEU A 220 -2.57 11.33 13.60
C LEU A 220 -1.59 11.11 12.44
N ASP A 221 -1.35 12.16 11.66
CA ASP A 221 -0.23 12.27 10.74
C ASP A 221 0.83 13.16 11.39
N CYS A 222 2.01 12.60 11.66
CA CYS A 222 3.03 13.30 12.42
C CYS A 222 4.44 12.92 11.96
N GLU A 223 5.42 13.71 12.40
CA GLU A 223 6.83 13.42 12.21
C GLU A 223 7.45 13.04 13.56
N LEU A 224 8.06 11.85 13.64
CA LEU A 224 8.86 11.44 14.79
C LEU A 224 10.27 11.96 14.61
N VAL A 225 10.76 12.72 15.59
CA VAL A 225 12.05 13.42 15.51
C VAL A 225 12.87 13.09 16.73
N ALA A 226 14.16 12.79 16.53
CA ALA A 226 15.10 12.59 17.62
C ALA A 226 15.27 13.88 18.43
N TYR A 227 15.28 13.76 19.76
CA TYR A 227 15.28 14.91 20.66
C TYR A 227 16.24 14.73 21.84
N ASP A 228 17.19 15.65 21.95
CA ASP A 228 18.12 15.74 23.08
C ASP A 228 17.43 16.44 24.25
N ARG A 229 17.12 15.68 25.31
CA ARG A 229 16.40 16.19 26.49
C ARG A 229 17.25 17.08 27.39
N GLU A 230 18.58 16.93 27.37
CA GLU A 230 19.49 17.74 28.18
C GLU A 230 19.67 19.12 27.54
N LYS A 231 19.97 19.14 26.24
CA LYS A 231 20.18 20.38 25.48
C LYS A 231 18.88 20.98 24.94
N LYS A 232 17.76 20.28 25.12
CA LYS A 232 16.41 20.67 24.68
C LYS A 232 16.34 21.02 23.19
N LYS A 233 16.97 20.21 22.34
CA LYS A 233 17.07 20.46 20.90
C LYS A 233 16.69 19.24 20.07
N ILE A 234 16.18 19.53 18.88
CA ILE A 234 16.01 18.52 17.83
C ILE A 234 17.38 18.06 17.34
N LEU A 235 17.50 16.75 17.10
CA LEU A 235 18.67 16.12 16.51
C LEU A 235 18.46 15.84 15.02
N PRO A 236 19.53 15.70 14.22
CA PRO A 236 19.44 15.31 12.81
C PRO A 236 18.87 13.90 12.64
N PHE A 237 18.30 13.59 11.47
CA PHE A 237 17.71 12.28 11.16
C PHE A 237 18.67 11.07 11.29
N GLN A 238 19.99 11.29 11.26
CA GLN A 238 20.99 10.22 11.34
C GLN A 238 21.17 9.62 12.74
N GLU A 239 20.68 10.29 13.78
CA GLU A 239 20.72 9.87 15.18
C GLU A 239 19.42 9.15 15.58
#